data_AF-A0A078MML9-F1
#
_entry.id   AF-A0A078MML9-F1
#
_cell.length_a   1.000
_cell.length_b   1.000
_cell.length_c   1.000
_cell.angle_alpha   90.00
_cell.angle_beta   90.00
_cell.angle_gamma   90.00
#
_symmetry.space_group_name_H-M   'P 1'
#
loop_
_entity.id
_entity.type
_entity.pdbx_description
1 polymer ?
#
loop_
_entity_poly.entity_id
_entity_poly.type
_entity_poly.pdbx_seq_one_letter_code
_entity_poly.pdbx_strand_id
1 'polypeptide(L)'
;MRLVLPAGEPVTEELASFAALEVARLARGERARVLLELAGVESISREARDVFGSVPNLAAVAVLGAGPVDKVIATFLIGGGVRPPFPTRYFSSEHKARVWLTDISHDG
;
A
#
# COMPACT_ATOMS: atom_id res chain seq x y z
N MET A 1 6.84 -7.54 3.06
CA MET A 1 5.55 -8.26 2.98
C MET A 1 4.81 -7.83 1.73
N ARG A 2 4.05 -8.71 1.07
CA ARG A 2 3.23 -8.35 -0.11
C ARG A 2 1.76 -8.48 0.23
N LEU A 3 0.98 -7.46 -0.11
CA LEU A 3 -0.47 -7.42 0.01
C LEU A 3 -1.05 -7.22 -1.39
N VAL A 4 -1.92 -8.11 -1.83
CA VAL A 4 -2.53 -8.04 -3.16
C VAL A 4 -3.98 -7.65 -2.98
N LEU A 5 -4.40 -6.59 -3.66
CA LEU A 5 -5.81 -6.20 -3.70
C LEU A 5 -6.55 -7.01 -4.78
N PRO A 6 -7.81 -7.41 -4.52
CA PRO A 6 -8.59 -8.19 -5.47
C PRO A 6 -8.84 -7.41 -6.75
N ALA A 7 -8.80 -8.13 -7.87
CA ALA A 7 -9.05 -7.60 -9.21
C ALA A 7 -10.55 -7.45 -9.43
N GLY A 8 -10.98 -6.34 -10.03
CA GLY A 8 -12.38 -6.14 -10.45
C GLY A 8 -13.38 -5.93 -9.31
N GLU A 9 -12.91 -5.74 -8.07
CA GLU A 9 -13.76 -5.42 -6.94
C GLU A 9 -13.35 -4.08 -6.29
N PRO A 10 -14.33 -3.30 -5.78
CA PRO A 10 -14.03 -2.09 -5.04
C PRO A 10 -13.38 -2.43 -3.70
N VAL A 11 -12.28 -1.75 -3.40
CA VAL A 11 -11.61 -1.90 -2.09
C VAL A 11 -12.36 -1.06 -1.07
N THR A 12 -13.12 -1.74 -0.22
CA THR A 12 -13.92 -1.17 0.87
C THR A 12 -13.10 -1.03 2.16
N GLU A 13 -13.65 -0.31 3.14
CA GLU A 13 -13.07 -0.16 4.47
C GLU A 13 -12.85 -1.52 5.16
N GLU A 14 -13.83 -2.44 5.09
CA GLU A 14 -13.71 -3.76 5.70
C GLU A 14 -12.52 -4.54 5.15
N LEU A 15 -12.36 -4.57 3.83
CA LEU A 15 -11.24 -5.26 3.19
C LEU A 15 -9.90 -4.63 3.59
N ALA A 16 -9.83 -3.29 3.60
CA ALA A 16 -8.65 -2.56 4.04
C ALA A 16 -8.33 -2.80 5.51
N SER A 17 -9.35 -2.88 6.37
CA SER A 17 -9.21 -3.12 7.81
C SER A 17 -8.70 -4.52 8.09
N PHE A 18 -9.25 -5.52 7.38
CA PHE A 18 -8.77 -6.89 7.48
C PHE A 18 -7.31 -7.01 7.04
N ALA A 19 -6.97 -6.40 5.90
CA ALA A 19 -5.61 -6.32 5.39
C ALA A 19 -4.64 -5.62 6.37
N ALA A 20 -5.04 -4.47 6.91
CA ALA A 20 -4.27 -3.70 7.88
C ALA A 20 -4.03 -4.47 9.19
N LEU A 21 -5.06 -5.17 9.68
CA LEU A 21 -4.96 -5.95 10.91
C LEU A 21 -3.98 -7.12 10.74
N GLU A 22 -4.05 -7.82 9.61
CA GLU A 22 -3.09 -8.89 9.29
C GLU A 22 -1.67 -8.33 9.13
N VAL A 23 -1.52 -7.16 8.50
CA VAL A 23 -0.22 -6.47 8.41
C VAL A 23 0.34 -6.17 9.80
N ALA A 24 -0.47 -5.57 10.68
CA ALA A 24 -0.07 -5.23 12.04
C ALA A 24 0.27 -6.47 12.87
N ARG A 25 -0.49 -7.55 12.69
CA ARG A 25 -0.26 -8.85 13.34
C ARG A 25 1.06 -9.47 12.91
N LEU A 26 1.37 -9.43 11.61
CA LEU A 26 2.62 -9.95 11.04
C LEU A 26 3.83 -9.09 11.38
N ALA A 27 3.64 -7.78 11.49
CA ALA A 27 4.68 -6.83 11.87
C ALA A 27 5.19 -7.02 13.31
N ARG A 28 4.39 -7.64 14.20
CA ARG A 28 4.72 -7.90 15.61
C ARG A 28 5.29 -6.69 16.38
N GLY A 29 4.94 -5.47 15.98
CA GLY A 29 5.43 -4.22 16.58
C GLY A 29 6.71 -3.65 15.96
N GLU A 30 7.29 -4.28 14.94
CA GLU A 30 8.38 -3.72 14.15
C GLU A 30 7.87 -2.88 12.98
N ARG A 31 8.71 -1.97 12.47
CA ARG A 31 8.38 -1.16 11.30
C ARG A 31 8.28 -2.05 10.05
N ALA A 32 7.06 -2.35 9.63
CA ALA A 32 6.76 -3.23 8.52
C ALA A 32 6.91 -2.52 7.17
N ARG A 33 7.47 -3.23 6.20
CA ARG A 33 7.58 -2.78 4.80
C ARG A 33 6.59 -3.55 3.95
N VAL A 34 5.65 -2.83 3.34
CA VAL A 34 4.53 -3.43 2.60
C VAL A 34 4.65 -3.10 1.12
N LEU A 35 4.58 -4.15 0.30
CA LEU A 35 4.41 -4.08 -1.14
C LEU A 35 2.92 -4.27 -1.44
N LEU A 36 2.23 -3.19 -1.77
CA LEU A 36 0.81 -3.20 -2.12
C LEU A 36 0.68 -3.41 -3.62
N GLU A 37 0.16 -4.54 -4.06
CA GLU A 37 -0.09 -4.83 -5.47
C GLU A 37 -1.55 -4.56 -5.82
N LEU A 38 -1.73 -3.66 -6.78
CA LEU A 38 -2.99 -3.37 -7.46
C LEU A 38 -3.09 -4.31 -8.67
N ALA A 39 -3.90 -5.35 -8.55
CA ALA A 39 -4.10 -6.34 -9.60
C ALA A 39 -5.36 -6.00 -10.43
N GLY A 40 -5.52 -4.76 -10.90
CA GLY A 40 -6.73 -4.37 -11.65
C GLY A 40 -7.90 -4.02 -10.73
N VAL A 41 -7.62 -3.26 -9.68
CA VAL A 41 -8.64 -2.75 -8.76
C VAL A 41 -9.57 -1.79 -9.51
N GLU A 42 -10.88 -1.94 -9.36
CA GLU A 42 -11.84 -1.06 -10.05
C GLU A 42 -11.85 0.34 -9.43
N SER A 43 -11.87 0.40 -8.10
CA SER A 43 -11.81 1.64 -7.32
C SER A 43 -11.43 1.36 -5.88
N ILE A 44 -10.89 2.39 -5.21
CA ILE A 44 -10.60 2.35 -3.77
C ILE A 44 -11.48 3.39 -3.10
N SER A 45 -12.20 3.00 -2.05
CA SER A 45 -12.99 3.92 -1.23
C SER A 45 -12.10 4.84 -0.40
N ARG A 46 -12.57 6.04 -0.08
CA ARG A 46 -11.81 6.99 0.77
C ARG A 46 -11.43 6.36 2.11
N GLU A 47 -12.37 5.67 2.75
CA GLU A 47 -12.19 5.02 4.05
C GLU A 47 -11.11 3.92 4.01
N ALA A 48 -11.09 3.11 2.95
CA ALA A 48 -10.02 2.15 2.73
C ALA A 48 -8.63 2.80 2.69
N ARG A 49 -8.51 3.99 2.07
CA ARG A 49 -7.25 4.74 2.06
C ARG A 49 -6.86 5.21 3.45
N ASP A 50 -7.82 5.67 4.23
CA ASP A 50 -7.60 6.14 5.60
C ASP A 50 -7.06 5.00 6.48
N VAL A 51 -7.70 3.83 6.39
CA VAL A 51 -7.26 2.62 7.09
C VAL A 51 -5.84 2.22 6.69
N PHE A 52 -5.52 2.18 5.38
CA PHE A 52 -4.16 1.87 4.92
C PHE A 52 -3.13 2.93 5.32
N GLY A 53 -3.52 4.21 5.39
CA GLY A 53 -2.68 5.31 5.84
C GLY A 53 -2.45 5.34 7.36
N SER A 54 -3.39 4.77 8.12
CA SER A 54 -3.42 4.77 9.58
C SER A 54 -2.86 3.49 10.21
N VAL A 55 -2.36 2.53 9.41
CA VAL A 55 -1.80 1.28 9.94
C VAL A 55 -0.59 1.59 10.83
N PRO A 56 -0.65 1.21 12.12
CA PRO A 56 0.46 1.46 13.03
C PRO A 56 1.68 0.61 12.61
N ASN A 57 2.88 1.19 12.77
CA ASN A 57 4.16 0.54 12.46
C ASN A 57 4.43 0.31 10.97
N LEU A 58 3.87 1.10 10.05
CA LEU A 58 4.35 1.11 8.67
C LEU A 58 5.66 1.91 8.54
N ALA A 59 6.70 1.25 8.04
CA ALA A 59 7.96 1.92 7.67
C ALA A 59 7.83 2.59 6.30
N ALA A 60 7.22 1.88 5.35
CA ALA A 60 7.01 2.34 3.99
C ALA A 60 6.09 1.43 3.21
N VAL A 61 5.51 2.02 2.16
CA VAL A 61 4.58 1.34 1.26
C VAL A 61 5.02 1.53 -0.19
N ALA A 62 5.28 0.43 -0.88
CA ALA A 62 5.51 0.43 -2.32
C ALA A 62 4.24 -0.06 -3.02
N VAL A 63 3.63 0.80 -3.85
CA VAL A 63 2.42 0.47 -4.60
C VAL A 63 2.82 -0.05 -5.97
N LEU A 64 2.58 -1.31 -6.27
CA LEU A 64 2.80 -1.95 -7.56
C LEU A 64 1.49 -1.97 -8.35
N GLY A 65 1.48 -1.48 -9.58
CA GLY A 65 0.33 -1.64 -10.48
C GLY A 65 0.76 -2.06 -11.87
N ALA A 66 -0.08 -2.85 -12.55
CA ALA A 66 0.21 -3.38 -13.88
C ALA A 66 -0.31 -2.49 -15.02
N GLY A 67 -1.32 -1.66 -14.75
CA GLY A 67 -2.03 -0.87 -15.76
C GLY A 67 -2.10 0.64 -15.51
N PRO A 68 -2.57 1.41 -16.51
CA PRO A 68 -2.78 2.85 -16.40
C PRO A 68 -3.86 3.19 -15.36
N VAL A 69 -4.87 2.32 -15.19
CA VAL A 69 -5.90 2.46 -14.15
C VAL A 69 -5.28 2.39 -12.76
N ASP A 70 -4.39 1.41 -12.52
CA ASP A 70 -3.69 1.27 -11.24
C ASP A 70 -2.80 2.49 -10.95
N LYS A 71 -2.15 3.07 -11.96
CA LYS A 71 -1.35 4.30 -11.81
C LYS A 71 -2.20 5.48 -11.35
N VAL A 72 -3.40 5.63 -11.91
CA VAL A 72 -4.35 6.67 -11.50
C VAL A 72 -4.78 6.41 -10.06
N ILE A 73 -5.21 5.19 -9.72
CA ILE A 73 -5.63 4.81 -8.35
C ILE A 73 -4.50 5.05 -7.34
N ALA A 74 -3.26 4.65 -7.68
CA ALA A 74 -2.08 4.87 -6.85
C ALA A 74 -1.77 6.35 -6.65
N THR A 75 -1.89 7.16 -7.71
CA THR A 75 -1.74 8.62 -7.59
C THR A 75 -2.80 9.22 -6.67
N PHE A 76 -4.04 8.73 -6.75
CA PHE A 76 -5.11 9.15 -5.83
C PHE A 76 -4.85 8.69 -4.38
N LEU A 77 -4.28 7.50 -4.18
CA LEU A 77 -3.84 7.02 -2.87
C LEU A 77 -2.75 7.91 -2.26
N ILE A 78 -1.74 8.28 -3.06
CA ILE A 78 -0.55 9.02 -2.60
C ILE A 78 -0.82 10.53 -2.48
N GLY A 79 -1.67 11.08 -3.36
CA GLY A 79 -1.89 12.54 -3.48
C GLY A 79 -3.21 13.06 -2.92
N GLY A 80 -4.17 12.20 -2.57
CA GLY A 80 -5.56 12.60 -2.30
C GLY A 80 -5.94 12.92 -0.85
N GLY A 81 -5.05 12.73 0.13
CA GLY A 81 -5.33 12.95 1.55
C GLY A 81 -4.09 12.74 2.42
N VAL A 82 -4.18 13.20 3.69
CA VAL A 82 -3.16 13.17 4.76
C VAL A 82 -1.87 12.46 4.34
N ARG A 83 -0.83 13.25 4.05
CA ARG A 83 0.50 12.68 3.72
C ARG A 83 0.85 11.68 4.81
N PRO A 84 0.95 10.38 4.51
CA PRO A 84 1.31 9.40 5.51
C PRO A 84 2.68 9.80 6.09
N PRO A 85 2.92 9.58 7.40
CA PRO A 85 4.21 9.89 8.01
C PRO A 85 5.36 9.01 7.46
N PHE A 86 5.05 8.07 6.57
CA PHE A 86 5.98 7.15 5.93
C PHE A 86 6.04 7.38 4.40
N PRO A 87 7.21 7.13 3.78
CA PRO A 87 7.35 7.24 2.34
C PRO A 87 6.45 6.22 1.64
N THR A 88 5.66 6.72 0.67
CA THR A 88 4.84 5.89 -0.21
C THR A 88 5.17 6.20 -1.67
N ARG A 89 5.41 5.17 -2.48
CA ARG A 89 5.78 5.35 -3.88
C ARG A 89 5.15 4.31 -4.81
N TYR A 90 4.69 4.76 -5.97
CA TYR A 90 4.17 3.89 -7.02
C TYR A 90 5.28 3.34 -7.92
N PHE A 91 5.13 2.09 -8.33
CA PHE A 91 5.99 1.35 -9.24
C PHE A 91 5.15 0.57 -10.24
N SER A 92 5.64 0.49 -11.48
CA SER A 92 5.09 -0.39 -12.52
C SER A 92 5.86 -1.70 -12.65
N SER A 93 6.81 -1.98 -11.75
CA SER A 93 7.64 -3.18 -11.78
C SER A 93 7.88 -3.69 -10.37
N GLU A 94 7.54 -4.96 -10.11
CA GLU A 94 7.69 -5.58 -8.79
C GLU A 94 9.15 -5.49 -8.31
N HIS A 95 10.09 -5.77 -9.22
CA HIS A 95 11.51 -5.72 -8.92
C HIS A 95 11.95 -4.34 -8.39
N LYS A 96 11.54 -3.26 -9.05
CA LYS A 96 11.87 -1.88 -8.62
C LYS A 96 11.27 -1.55 -7.27
N ALA A 97 10.03 -2.00 -7.04
CA ALA A 97 9.33 -1.79 -5.78
C ALA A 97 10.03 -2.48 -4.61
N ARG A 98 10.44 -3.75 -4.80
CA ARG A 98 11.20 -4.51 -3.79
C ARG A 98 12.56 -3.89 -3.50
N VAL A 99 13.32 -3.54 -4.54
CA VAL A 99 14.62 -2.88 -4.39
C VAL A 99 14.47 -1.59 -3.60
N TRP A 100 13.48 -0.76 -3.91
CA TRP A 100 13.22 0.46 -3.15
C TRP A 100 12.87 0.19 -1.68
N LEU A 101 12.01 -0.79 -1.39
CA LEU A 101 11.70 -1.18 -0.01
C LEU A 101 12.95 -1.66 0.75
N THR A 102 13.87 -2.35 0.08
CA THR A 102 15.15 -2.76 0.68
C THR A 102 16.10 -1.58 0.86
N ASP A 103 16.15 -0.64 -0.09
CA ASP A 103 17.05 0.52 -0.07
C ASP A 103 16.71 1.51 1.07
N ILE A 104 15.43 1.85 1.23
CA ILE A 104 14.97 2.71 2.33
C ILE A 104 15.17 2.09 3.72
N SER A 105 15.58 0.83 3.80
CA SER A 105 15.89 0.15 5.06
C SER A 105 17.15 0.68 5.72
N HIS A 106 17.99 1.39 4.97
CA HIS A 106 19.34 1.81 5.38
C HIS A 106 19.39 3.24 5.94
N ASP A 107 18.23 3.86 6.17
CA ASP A 107 18.11 5.16 6.84
C ASP A 107 17.12 5.01 8.00
N GLY A 108 17.64 4.74 9.20
CA GLY A 108 16.86 4.51 10.42
C GLY A 108 17.72 4.63 11.66
#